data_AF-A0A923QRB4-F1
#
_entry.id   AF-A0A923QRB4-F1
#
_cell.length_a   1.000
_cell.length_b   1.000
_cell.length_c   1.000
_cell.angle_alpha   90.00
_cell.angle_beta   90.00
_cell.angle_gamma   90.00
#
_symmetry.space_group_name_H-M   'P 1'
#
loop_
_entity.id
_entity.type
_entity.pdbx_description
1 polymer ?
#
loop_
_entity_poly.entity_id
_entity_poly.type
_entity_poly.pdbx_seq_one_letter_code
_entity_poly.pdbx_strand_id
1 'polypeptide(L)'
;MGCISSCTKDSATLNNNVNTGSSGSTARFAVVGNTLYTVSLTSLNIFDVADKNNPTPAGTAKLGVAIETVFSRDAATLFVGSLNGMYIFDISNRLLPNQLALYQHFTSCDPVVADQNYAYLTLSSKSIGRRCVRGVNELEIIDISNLRNPQVIKMKLCEYSGS
;
A
#
# COMPACT_ATOMS: atom_id res chain seq x y z
N MET A 1 -36.58 -18.21 21.05
CA MET A 1 -35.57 -18.58 22.06
C MET A 1 -34.68 -19.63 21.41
N GLY A 2 -33.36 -19.40 21.34
CA GLY A 2 -32.41 -20.38 20.79
C GLY A 2 -31.32 -19.73 19.96
N CYS A 3 -30.32 -19.15 20.62
CA CYS A 3 -29.05 -18.76 20.02
C CYS A 3 -28.28 -20.01 19.59
N ILE A 4 -27.61 -19.96 18.44
CA ILE A 4 -26.49 -20.86 18.14
C ILE A 4 -25.25 -20.01 17.94
N SER A 5 -24.40 -20.04 18.98
CA SER A 5 -23.03 -19.54 18.98
C SER A 5 -22.12 -20.76 18.93
N SER A 6 -21.21 -20.82 17.97
CA SER A 6 -19.89 -21.46 18.13
C SER A 6 -19.02 -21.20 16.90
N CYS A 7 -17.95 -20.42 17.08
CA CYS A 7 -16.78 -20.49 16.21
C CYS A 7 -15.86 -21.57 16.77
N THR A 8 -15.77 -22.70 16.08
CA THR A 8 -14.74 -23.71 16.36
C THR A 8 -13.40 -23.19 15.82
N LYS A 9 -12.41 -23.03 16.71
CA LYS A 9 -11.01 -22.83 16.31
C LYS A 9 -10.50 -24.14 15.71
N ASP A 10 -10.44 -24.23 14.39
CA ASP A 10 -9.69 -25.29 13.73
C ASP A 10 -8.20 -25.10 14.02
N SER A 11 -7.61 -26.10 14.67
CA SER A 11 -6.17 -26.19 14.89
C SER A 11 -5.53 -26.59 13.56
N ALA A 12 -5.18 -25.60 12.75
CA ALA A 12 -4.42 -25.79 11.53
C ALA A 12 -2.97 -26.17 11.89
N THR A 13 -2.54 -27.32 11.37
CA THR A 13 -1.15 -27.77 11.31
C THR A 13 -0.27 -26.66 10.73
N LEU A 14 0.77 -26.27 11.47
CA LEU A 14 1.73 -25.25 11.08
C LEU A 14 2.60 -25.76 9.93
N ASN A 15 2.16 -25.48 8.69
CA ASN A 15 3.07 -25.48 7.57
C ASN A 15 3.81 -24.14 7.61
N ASN A 16 5.13 -24.17 7.86
CA ASN A 16 6.02 -23.00 7.96
C ASN A 16 6.23 -22.30 6.59
N ASN A 17 5.14 -22.02 5.89
CA ASN A 17 5.15 -21.07 4.79
C ASN A 17 4.52 -19.80 5.33
N VAL A 18 5.38 -18.85 5.72
CA VAL A 18 4.97 -17.53 6.19
C VAL A 18 4.34 -16.80 5.00
N ASN A 19 3.07 -17.10 4.73
CA ASN A 19 2.21 -16.27 3.93
C ASN A 19 1.95 -15.02 4.77
N THR A 20 2.85 -14.05 4.64
CA THR A 20 2.62 -12.68 5.07
C THR A 20 1.31 -12.22 4.44
N GLY A 21 0.33 -11.86 5.27
CA GLY A 21 -1.01 -11.50 4.82
C GLY A 21 -0.94 -10.46 3.70
N SER A 22 -1.59 -10.76 2.58
CA SER A 22 -1.66 -9.85 1.44
C SER A 22 -2.31 -8.55 1.88
N SER A 23 -1.49 -7.50 1.99
CA SER A 23 -1.90 -6.16 2.40
C SER A 23 -2.88 -5.62 1.37
N GLY A 24 -4.16 -5.55 1.71
CA GLY A 24 -5.20 -5.05 0.81
C GLY A 24 -4.97 -3.58 0.41
N SER A 25 -5.73 -3.09 -0.56
CA SER A 25 -5.56 -1.73 -1.12
C SER A 25 -5.75 -0.59 -0.12
N THR A 26 -6.30 -0.84 1.07
CA THR A 26 -6.48 0.16 2.15
C THR A 26 -5.61 -0.11 3.38
N ALA A 27 -4.70 -1.06 3.30
CA ALA A 27 -3.92 -1.48 4.45
C ALA A 27 -2.92 -0.40 4.87
N ARG A 28 -2.88 -0.12 6.18
CA ARG A 28 -1.96 0.84 6.80
C ARG A 28 -0.75 0.16 7.46
N PHE A 29 -0.62 -1.14 7.25
CA PHE A 29 0.53 -1.91 7.69
C PHE A 29 0.80 -3.07 6.72
N ALA A 30 2.07 -3.45 6.60
CA ALA A 30 2.52 -4.61 5.82
C ALA A 30 3.57 -5.37 6.64
N VAL A 31 3.56 -6.70 6.54
CA VAL A 31 4.56 -7.55 7.22
C VAL A 31 5.40 -8.24 6.15
N VAL A 32 6.72 -8.15 6.25
CA VAL A 32 7.65 -8.87 5.38
C VAL A 32 8.66 -9.61 6.24
N GLY A 33 8.58 -10.94 6.26
CA GLY A 33 9.37 -11.78 7.17
C GLY A 33 9.08 -11.43 8.64
N ASN A 34 10.11 -11.02 9.37
CA ASN A 34 10.03 -10.60 10.77
C ASN A 34 10.00 -9.07 10.93
N THR A 35 9.59 -8.33 9.90
CA THR A 35 9.51 -6.87 9.97
C THR A 35 8.11 -6.39 9.68
N LEU A 36 7.58 -5.52 10.54
CA LEU A 36 6.29 -4.85 10.40
C LEU A 36 6.53 -3.40 9.98
N TYR A 37 5.95 -3.03 8.85
CA TYR A 37 5.88 -1.66 8.37
C TYR A 37 4.51 -1.10 8.68
N THR A 38 4.42 0.09 9.27
CA THR A 38 3.16 0.81 9.48
C THR A 38 3.27 2.23 8.97
N VAL A 39 2.16 2.80 8.54
CA VAL A 39 2.14 4.21 8.10
C VAL A 39 1.30 5.07 9.04
N SER A 40 1.86 6.22 9.40
CA SER A 40 1.14 7.35 10.00
C SER A 40 0.80 8.37 8.90
N LEU A 41 0.21 9.51 9.24
CA LEU A 41 -0.14 10.54 8.24
C LEU A 41 1.08 11.13 7.51
N THR A 42 2.28 11.01 8.09
CA THR A 42 3.51 11.66 7.61
C THR A 42 4.76 10.79 7.74
N SER A 43 4.62 9.50 8.08
CA SER A 43 5.78 8.65 8.30
C SER A 43 5.50 7.19 8.00
N LEU A 44 6.57 6.48 7.64
CA LEU A 44 6.67 5.03 7.65
C LEU A 44 7.43 4.62 8.90
N ASN A 45 6.82 3.80 9.75
CA ASN A 45 7.43 3.26 10.95
C ASN A 45 7.79 1.78 10.72
N ILE A 46 8.98 1.38 11.17
CA ILE A 46 9.51 0.04 11.01
C ILE A 46 9.67 -0.59 12.39
N PHE A 47 9.15 -1.80 12.55
CA PHE A 47 9.26 -2.59 13.77
C PHE A 47 9.85 -3.96 13.46
N ASP A 48 10.80 -4.40 14.28
CA ASP A 48 11.23 -5.78 14.31
C ASP A 48 10.22 -6.58 15.16
N VAL A 49 9.64 -7.62 14.53
CA VAL A 49 8.66 -8.55 15.10
C VAL A 49 9.21 -9.97 15.11
N ALA A 50 10.53 -10.14 15.20
CA ALA A 50 11.18 -11.43 15.45
C ALA A 50 10.63 -12.09 16.72
N ASP A 51 10.52 -11.32 17.81
CA ASP A 51 9.73 -11.70 18.98
C ASP A 51 8.29 -11.20 18.83
N LYS A 52 7.37 -12.14 18.57
CA LYS A 52 5.94 -11.84 18.38
C LYS A 52 5.26 -11.27 19.64
N ASN A 53 5.83 -11.54 20.82
CA ASN A 53 5.28 -11.05 22.08
C ASN A 53 5.87 -9.70 22.47
N ASN A 54 6.98 -9.28 21.85
CA ASN A 54 7.66 -8.03 22.14
C ASN A 54 8.19 -7.34 20.86
N PRO A 55 7.31 -6.72 20.05
CA PRO A 55 7.72 -5.91 18.91
C PRO A 55 8.63 -4.76 19.34
N THR A 56 9.76 -4.59 18.66
CA THR A 56 10.69 -3.50 18.94
C THR A 56 10.72 -2.47 17.80
N PRO A 57 10.69 -1.16 18.09
CA PRO A 57 10.82 -0.15 17.05
C PRO A 57 12.24 -0.17 16.49
N ALA A 58 12.36 -0.33 15.17
CA ALA A 58 13.64 -0.40 14.47
C ALA A 58 13.99 0.91 13.76
N GLY A 59 12.99 1.67 13.31
CA GLY A 59 13.24 2.95 12.65
C GLY A 59 11.98 3.68 12.19
N THR A 60 12.18 4.89 11.68
CA THR A 60 11.13 5.71 11.08
C THR A 60 11.69 6.49 9.89
N ALA A 61 10.99 6.43 8.76
CA ALA A 61 11.23 7.31 7.62
C ALA A 61 10.16 8.40 7.58
N LYS A 62 10.58 9.66 7.55
CA LYS A 62 9.67 10.79 7.35
C LYS A 62 9.26 10.84 5.88
N LEU A 63 7.97 10.94 5.64
CA LEU A 63 7.38 11.06 4.33
C LEU A 63 6.71 12.44 4.19
N GLY A 64 6.14 12.71 3.01
CA GLY A 64 5.24 13.83 2.83
C GLY A 64 3.93 13.66 3.61
N VAL A 65 2.96 14.51 3.32
CA VAL A 65 1.66 14.51 3.98
C VAL A 65 0.68 13.53 3.35
N ALA A 66 -0.35 13.17 4.12
CA ALA A 66 -1.49 12.38 3.67
C ALA A 66 -1.11 10.99 3.13
N ILE A 67 -0.29 10.28 3.90
CA ILE A 67 0.00 8.86 3.65
C ILE A 67 -1.21 8.00 4.05
N GLU A 68 -1.62 7.13 3.15
CA GLU A 68 -2.85 6.34 3.29
C GLU A 68 -2.56 4.85 3.38
N THR A 69 -1.71 4.33 2.50
CA THR A 69 -1.57 2.89 2.29
C THR A 69 -0.12 2.44 2.29
N VAL A 70 0.08 1.16 2.63
CA VAL A 70 1.37 0.49 2.50
C VAL A 70 1.15 -0.96 2.09
N PHE A 71 1.91 -1.40 1.08
CA PHE A 71 1.88 -2.78 0.62
C PHE A 71 3.26 -3.22 0.15
N SER A 72 3.61 -4.48 0.40
CA SER A 72 4.82 -5.10 -0.13
C SER A 72 4.46 -5.86 -1.41
N ARG A 73 5.15 -5.57 -2.51
CA ARG A 73 4.98 -6.31 -3.77
C ARG A 73 5.68 -7.66 -3.70
N ASP A 74 6.83 -7.69 -3.05
CA ASP A 74 7.71 -8.84 -2.91
C ASP A 74 8.55 -8.69 -1.63
N ALA A 75 9.53 -9.58 -1.42
CA ALA A 75 10.38 -9.55 -0.23
C ALA A 75 11.40 -8.39 -0.19
N ALA A 76 11.55 -7.64 -1.29
CA ALA A 76 12.54 -6.59 -1.48
C ALA A 76 11.93 -5.23 -1.85
N THR A 77 10.62 -5.15 -2.11
CA THR A 77 9.96 -3.92 -2.58
C THR A 77 8.74 -3.57 -1.74
N LEU A 78 8.70 -2.33 -1.25
CA LEU A 78 7.59 -1.76 -0.49
C LEU A 78 7.08 -0.50 -1.18
N PHE A 79 5.76 -0.40 -1.32
CA PHE A 79 5.08 0.76 -1.86
C PHE A 79 4.27 1.45 -0.77
N VAL A 80 4.34 2.77 -0.73
CA VAL A 80 3.59 3.60 0.22
C VAL A 80 2.78 4.62 -0.57
N GLY A 81 1.46 4.50 -0.52
CA GLY A 81 0.53 5.39 -1.20
C GLY A 81 0.21 6.61 -0.36
N SER A 82 0.11 7.76 -1.02
CA SER A 82 -0.37 9.03 -0.47
C SER A 82 -1.35 9.67 -1.44
N LEU A 83 -2.12 10.65 -0.97
CA LEU A 83 -3.06 11.38 -1.82
C LEU A 83 -2.40 11.97 -3.08
N ASN A 84 -1.12 12.37 -3.02
CA ASN A 84 -0.44 13.10 -4.09
C ASN A 84 0.71 12.32 -4.72
N GLY A 85 0.82 11.03 -4.45
CA GLY A 85 1.94 10.25 -4.96
C GLY A 85 2.13 8.92 -4.27
N MET A 86 3.04 8.14 -4.85
CA MET A 86 3.44 6.83 -4.39
C MET A 86 4.96 6.83 -4.15
N TYR A 87 5.36 6.46 -2.94
CA TYR A 87 6.76 6.22 -2.60
C TYR A 87 7.09 4.75 -2.86
N ILE A 88 8.29 4.52 -3.41
CA ILE A 88 8.81 3.18 -3.68
C ILE A 88 10.07 3.01 -2.84
N PHE A 89 10.11 1.94 -2.05
CA PHE A 89 11.22 1.59 -1.16
C PHE A 89 11.81 0.22 -1.53
N ASP A 90 13.14 0.16 -1.49
CA ASP A 90 13.90 -1.07 -1.42
C ASP A 90 13.98 -1.50 0.06
N ILE A 91 13.49 -2.71 0.35
CA ILE A 91 13.49 -3.35 1.66
C ILE A 91 14.35 -4.62 1.69
N SER A 92 15.33 -4.73 0.78
CA SER A 92 16.34 -5.82 0.81
C SER A 92 17.03 -5.89 2.17
N ASN A 93 17.29 -4.73 2.79
CA ASN A 93 17.52 -4.62 4.22
C ASN A 93 16.22 -4.18 4.91
N ARG A 94 15.52 -5.13 5.53
CA ARG A 94 14.16 -4.91 6.05
C ARG A 94 14.09 -3.86 7.15
N LEU A 95 15.13 -3.76 7.98
CA LEU A 95 15.18 -2.78 9.08
C LEU A 95 15.63 -1.39 8.61
N LEU A 96 16.18 -1.28 7.40
CA LEU A 96 16.67 -0.03 6.82
C LEU A 96 16.14 0.16 5.39
N PRO A 97 14.84 0.48 5.21
CA PRO A 97 14.28 0.77 3.91
C PRO A 97 15.00 1.94 3.22
N ASN A 98 15.31 1.77 1.94
CA ASN A 98 15.92 2.81 1.11
C ASN A 98 14.90 3.32 0.08
N GLN A 99 14.63 4.62 0.07
CA GLN A 99 13.71 5.19 -0.92
C GLN A 99 14.33 5.13 -2.32
N LEU A 100 13.67 4.45 -3.24
CA LEU A 100 14.07 4.33 -4.64
C LEU A 100 13.54 5.49 -5.48
N ALA A 101 12.27 5.80 -5.31
CA ALA A 101 11.59 6.83 -6.09
C ALA A 101 10.37 7.39 -5.34
N LEU A 102 9.95 8.58 -5.79
CA LEU A 102 8.65 9.15 -5.49
C LEU A 102 7.99 9.46 -6.83
N TYR A 103 6.89 8.77 -7.12
CA TYR A 103 6.03 9.10 -8.24
C TYR A 103 4.95 10.06 -7.74
N GLN A 104 4.97 11.31 -8.18
CA GLN A 104 3.95 12.29 -7.83
C GLN A 104 2.84 12.26 -8.89
N HIS A 105 1.60 12.15 -8.44
CA HIS A 105 0.41 12.29 -9.29
C HIS A 105 -0.48 13.41 -8.75
N PHE A 106 -1.43 13.85 -9.58
CA PHE A 106 -2.46 14.78 -9.11
C PHE A 106 -3.34 14.08 -8.06
N THR A 107 -3.79 14.84 -7.06
CA THR A 107 -4.52 14.34 -5.88
C THR A 107 -5.56 13.27 -6.26
N SER A 108 -5.28 12.01 -5.92
CA SER A 108 -6.23 10.90 -6.03
C SER A 108 -6.81 10.60 -4.66
N CYS A 109 -8.11 10.31 -4.62
CA CYS A 109 -8.81 9.90 -3.40
C CYS A 109 -9.12 8.41 -3.40
N ASP A 110 -8.54 7.67 -4.35
CA ASP A 110 -8.62 6.22 -4.38
C ASP A 110 -7.27 5.58 -4.08
N PRO A 111 -7.28 4.39 -3.46
CA PRO A 111 -6.08 3.66 -3.11
C PRO A 111 -5.31 3.18 -4.34
N VAL A 112 -3.98 3.21 -4.25
CA VAL A 112 -3.07 2.62 -5.25
C VAL A 112 -3.07 1.10 -5.11
N VAL A 113 -3.28 0.38 -6.22
CA VAL A 113 -3.13 -1.08 -6.31
C VAL A 113 -2.00 -1.38 -7.29
N ALA A 114 -0.98 -2.11 -6.88
CA ALA A 114 0.05 -2.56 -7.82
C ALA A 114 0.23 -4.07 -7.81
N ASP A 115 0.61 -4.56 -8.98
CA ASP A 115 1.04 -5.94 -9.22
C ASP A 115 2.56 -5.96 -9.50
N GLN A 116 3.10 -7.04 -10.06
CA GLN A 116 4.53 -7.18 -10.35
C GLN A 116 5.07 -6.10 -11.29
N ASN A 117 4.35 -5.79 -12.37
CA ASN A 117 4.83 -4.95 -13.46
C ASN A 117 4.10 -3.62 -13.60
N TYR A 118 2.88 -3.52 -13.09
CA TYR A 118 2.02 -2.35 -13.27
C TYR A 118 1.43 -1.89 -11.94
N ALA A 119 1.43 -0.57 -11.73
CA ALA A 119 0.59 0.06 -10.73
C ALA A 119 -0.63 0.67 -11.41
N TYR A 120 -1.79 0.46 -10.80
CA TYR A 120 -3.08 0.96 -11.23
C TYR A 120 -3.54 2.01 -10.22
N LEU A 121 -3.75 3.22 -10.71
CA LEU A 121 -4.31 4.31 -9.93
C LEU A 121 -5.63 4.68 -10.57
N THR A 122 -6.72 4.47 -9.84
CA THR A 122 -7.97 5.14 -10.19
C THR A 122 -7.91 6.54 -9.61
N LEU A 123 -8.28 7.51 -10.42
CA LEU A 123 -8.54 8.90 -10.06
C LEU A 123 -10.05 9.05 -10.14
N SER A 124 -10.75 8.81 -9.03
CA SER A 124 -12.18 9.04 -8.97
C SER A 124 -12.49 10.53 -8.79
N SER A 125 -13.47 11.02 -9.56
CA SER A 125 -14.08 12.33 -9.37
C SER A 125 -14.95 12.39 -8.11
N LYS A 126 -15.13 11.26 -7.41
CA LYS A 126 -16.02 11.17 -6.26
C LYS A 126 -15.34 11.79 -5.04
N SER A 127 -15.83 12.98 -4.73
CA SER A 127 -15.48 13.76 -3.55
C SER A 127 -15.74 12.97 -2.26
N ILE A 128 -14.68 12.51 -1.60
CA ILE A 128 -14.73 12.23 -0.16
C ILE A 128 -14.63 13.60 0.55
N GLY A 129 -15.74 14.34 0.57
CA GLY A 129 -15.82 15.72 1.08
C GLY A 129 -15.20 16.79 0.16
N ARG A 130 -14.88 17.98 0.69
CA ARG A 130 -14.34 19.14 -0.08
C ARG A 130 -12.91 18.97 -0.61
N ARG A 131 -12.28 17.80 -0.45
CA ARG A 131 -10.83 17.59 -0.70
C ARG A 131 -10.49 17.01 -2.06
N CYS A 132 -11.48 16.55 -2.83
CA CYS A 132 -11.27 15.93 -4.15
C CYS A 132 -12.26 16.54 -5.14
N VAL A 133 -11.93 17.71 -5.69
CA VAL A 133 -12.75 18.37 -6.71
C VAL A 133 -12.08 18.18 -8.06
N ARG A 134 -12.47 17.14 -8.78
CA ARG A 134 -12.17 16.95 -10.20
C ARG A 134 -13.44 16.50 -10.92
N GLY A 135 -13.61 16.94 -12.17
CA GLY A 135 -14.76 16.63 -13.02
C GLY A 135 -14.58 15.41 -13.92
N VAL A 136 -13.51 14.64 -13.76
CA VAL A 136 -13.18 13.48 -14.61
C VAL A 136 -12.75 12.29 -13.76
N ASN A 137 -13.28 11.11 -14.09
CA ASN A 137 -12.79 9.83 -13.58
C ASN A 137 -11.69 9.34 -14.53
N GLU A 138 -10.57 8.89 -14.02
CA GLU A 138 -9.42 8.50 -14.83
C GLU A 138 -8.73 7.26 -14.25
N LEU A 139 -8.20 6.40 -15.11
CA LEU A 139 -7.39 5.26 -14.72
C LEU A 139 -5.99 5.45 -15.31
N GLU A 140 -5.00 5.59 -14.45
CA GLU A 140 -3.58 5.61 -14.82
C GLU A 140 -2.99 4.20 -14.66
N ILE A 141 -2.30 3.72 -15.69
CA ILE A 141 -1.48 2.51 -15.67
C ILE A 141 -0.02 2.95 -15.72
N ILE A 142 0.70 2.63 -14.65
CA ILE A 142 2.10 2.99 -14.47
C ILE A 142 2.97 1.75 -14.66
N ASP A 143 3.96 1.84 -15.53
CA ASP A 143 5.08 0.89 -15.60
C ASP A 143 5.93 1.03 -14.34
N ILE A 144 6.07 -0.07 -13.60
CA ILE A 144 6.95 -0.16 -12.44
C ILE A 144 8.05 -1.22 -12.65
N SER A 145 8.34 -1.59 -13.89
CA SER A 145 9.49 -2.44 -14.24
C SER A 145 10.82 -1.79 -13.81
N ASN A 146 10.95 -0.48 -13.98
CA ASN A 146 12.02 0.30 -13.38
C ASN A 146 11.51 1.04 -12.13
N LEU A 147 11.71 0.44 -10.96
CA LEU A 147 11.33 1.00 -9.66
C LEU A 147 11.91 2.38 -9.36
N ARG A 148 13.03 2.75 -10.00
CA ARG A 148 13.67 4.07 -9.81
C ARG A 148 13.10 5.13 -10.75
N ASN A 149 12.40 4.71 -11.79
CA ASN A 149 11.81 5.60 -12.79
C ASN A 149 10.45 5.07 -13.27
N PRO A 150 9.42 5.07 -12.40
CA PRO A 150 8.07 4.68 -12.80
C PRO A 150 7.52 5.63 -13.88
N GLN A 151 6.83 5.09 -14.89
CA GLN A 151 6.35 5.86 -16.05
C GLN A 151 4.88 5.55 -16.34
N VAL A 152 4.07 6.56 -16.65
CA VAL A 152 2.69 6.33 -17.13
C VAL A 152 2.75 5.76 -18.54
N ILE A 153 2.18 4.57 -18.74
CA ILE A 153 2.05 3.96 -20.06
C ILE A 153 0.69 4.30 -20.66
N LYS A 154 -0.35 4.37 -19.82
CA LYS A 154 -1.71 4.58 -20.31
C LYS A 154 -2.52 5.40 -19.33
N MET A 155 -3.27 6.32 -19.92
CA MET A 155 -4.22 7.17 -19.24
C MET A 155 -5.57 6.95 -19.91
N LYS A 156 -6.58 6.50 -19.17
CA LYS A 156 -7.93 6.31 -19.70
C LYS A 156 -8.92 7.14 -18.90
N LEU A 157 -9.54 8.11 -19.58
CA LEU A 157 -10.70 8.81 -19.06
C LEU A 157 -11.89 7.84 -19.04
N CYS A 158 -12.49 7.68 -17.86
CA CYS A 158 -13.79 7.04 -17.71
C CYS A 158 -14.86 8.10 -18.04
N GLU A 159 -15.08 8.35 -19.32
CA GLU A 159 -16.20 9.16 -19.79
C GLU A 159 -17.51 8.41 -19.51
N TYR A 160 -18.45 9.07 -18.84
CA TYR A 160 -19.81 8.56 -18.68
C TYR A 160 -20.60 8.92 -19.94
N SER A 161 -20.71 7.99 -20.88
CA SER A 161 -21.65 8.11 -22.01
C SER A 161 -23.07 7.82 -21.50
N GLY A 162 -23.67 8.77 -20.79
CA GLY A 162 -25.08 8.74 -20.43
C GLY A 162 -25.91 9.26 -21.59
N SER A 163 -26.58 8.35 -22.32
CA SER A 163 -27.77 8.64 -23.13
C SER A 163 -29.02 8.65 -22.25
#